data_AF-A0AAV1EBW2-F1
#
_entry.id   AF-A0AAV1EBW2-F1
#
_cell.length_a   1.000
_cell.length_b   1.000
_cell.length_c   1.000
_cell.angle_alpha   90.00
_cell.angle_beta   90.00
_cell.angle_gamma   90.00
#
_symmetry.space_group_name_H-M   'P 1'
#
loop_
_entity.id
_entity.type
_entity.pdbx_description
1 polymer ?
#
loop_
_entity_poly.entity_id
_entity_poly.type
_entity_poly.pdbx_seq_one_letter_code
_entity_poly.pdbx_strand_id
1 'polypeptide(L)'
;MNLNGSNNNDIPATNLEEEELVKRNYYVLTLEVYAARDIDRQRGPFKNRSAWYQVCVTESMDQRQFSTKEVQTEGKVGPVWKEAVHIELEELPTGKEEIWLFIEVLRRRSSSSGGGGDGRNASSSSTGVNVVGRVKIPVPTQLGDYGTRAQQLVRMAGDEKKVESLLNMRLKLTMNTRFMVNKKKRKLILMD
;
A
#
# COMPACT_ATOMS: atom_id res chain seq x y z
N MET A 1 20.83 -77.57 -18.85
CA MET A 1 19.54 -77.05 -18.35
C MET A 1 19.79 -76.32 -17.04
N ASN A 2 19.06 -75.22 -16.86
CA ASN A 2 18.91 -74.36 -15.69
C ASN A 2 20.05 -73.39 -15.34
N LEU A 3 19.83 -72.18 -15.86
CA LEU A 3 20.34 -70.88 -15.43
C LEU A 3 19.73 -70.53 -14.05
N ASN A 4 20.53 -70.04 -13.11
CA ASN A 4 20.08 -69.07 -12.10
C ASN A 4 21.26 -68.49 -11.33
N GLY A 5 21.17 -67.19 -11.04
CA GLY A 5 22.16 -66.43 -10.28
C GLY A 5 22.43 -65.07 -10.92
N SER A 6 21.40 -64.24 -11.08
CA SER A 6 21.24 -62.98 -10.33
C SER A 6 22.57 -62.35 -9.93
N ASN A 7 22.97 -61.28 -10.61
CA ASN A 7 23.81 -60.25 -10.00
C ASN A 7 23.24 -58.88 -10.32
N ASN A 8 23.04 -58.14 -9.23
CA ASN A 8 22.33 -56.89 -9.08
C ASN A 8 22.90 -55.78 -9.97
N ASN A 9 22.02 -55.14 -10.73
CA ASN A 9 22.21 -53.74 -11.11
C ASN A 9 21.83 -52.90 -9.89
N ASP A 10 22.81 -52.63 -9.01
CA ASP A 10 22.67 -51.58 -8.01
C ASP A 10 22.74 -50.23 -8.71
N ILE A 11 21.58 -49.74 -9.14
CA ILE A 11 21.38 -48.36 -9.56
C ILE A 11 21.58 -47.53 -8.28
N PRO A 12 22.58 -46.62 -8.22
CA PRO A 12 22.71 -45.75 -7.07
C PRO A 12 21.46 -44.89 -6.98
N ALA A 13 20.71 -45.05 -5.88
CA ALA A 13 19.60 -44.19 -5.54
C ALA A 13 20.12 -42.75 -5.46
N THR A 14 19.82 -41.96 -6.48
CA THR A 14 19.98 -40.51 -6.44
C THR A 14 19.11 -40.02 -5.29
N ASN A 15 19.74 -39.59 -4.20
CA ASN A 15 19.11 -38.86 -3.11
C ASN A 15 18.44 -37.60 -3.69
N LEU A 16 17.18 -37.72 -4.08
CA LEU A 16 16.28 -36.57 -4.25
C LEU A 16 16.08 -36.01 -2.84
N GLU A 17 16.89 -35.01 -2.47
CA GLU A 17 16.66 -34.21 -1.27
C GLU A 17 15.24 -33.63 -1.37
N GLU A 18 14.29 -34.19 -0.62
CA GLU A 18 12.96 -33.60 -0.48
C GLU A 18 13.13 -32.23 0.18
N GLU A 19 12.96 -31.17 -0.62
CA GLU A 19 12.86 -29.81 -0.12
C GLU A 19 11.69 -29.72 0.85
N GLU A 20 11.99 -29.64 2.15
CA GLU A 20 10.98 -29.53 3.20
C GLU A 20 10.27 -28.17 3.07
N LEU A 21 9.02 -28.20 2.58
CA LEU A 21 8.16 -27.03 2.45
C LEU A 21 7.58 -26.65 3.82
N VAL A 22 7.98 -25.49 4.34
CA VAL A 22 7.43 -24.94 5.57
C VAL A 22 6.21 -24.09 5.23
N LYS A 23 5.06 -24.45 5.80
CA LYS A 23 3.83 -23.66 5.74
C LYS A 23 3.98 -22.44 6.66
N ARG A 24 3.84 -21.23 6.10
CA ARG A 24 3.79 -19.98 6.88
C ARG A 24 2.51 -19.22 6.59
N ASN A 25 1.87 -18.76 7.65
CA ASN A 25 0.77 -17.82 7.55
C ASN A 25 1.32 -16.40 7.43
N TYR A 26 0.62 -15.58 6.67
CA TYR A 26 0.85 -14.14 6.58
C TYR A 26 -0.50 -13.44 6.45
N TYR A 27 -0.54 -12.15 6.69
CA TYR A 27 -1.77 -11.38 6.69
C TYR A 27 -1.73 -10.35 5.56
N VAL A 28 -2.88 -10.12 4.92
CA VAL A 28 -3.02 -9.13 3.86
C VAL A 28 -4.07 -8.12 4.31
N LEU A 29 -3.63 -6.88 4.45
CA LEU A 29 -4.51 -5.74 4.61
C LEU A 29 -4.83 -5.15 3.23
N THR A 30 -6.10 -5.21 2.86
CA THR A 30 -6.63 -4.54 1.67
C THR A 30 -7.27 -3.23 2.06
N LEU A 31 -6.74 -2.13 1.51
CA LEU A 31 -7.32 -0.79 1.59
C LEU A 31 -7.92 -0.43 0.24
N GLU A 32 -9.25 -0.38 0.15
CA GLU A 32 -9.96 0.08 -1.03
C GLU A 32 -10.23 1.59 -0.89
N VAL A 33 -9.66 2.39 -1.79
CA VAL A 33 -9.81 3.84 -1.86
C VAL A 33 -10.85 4.18 -2.91
N TYR A 34 -12.01 4.69 -2.49
CA TYR A 34 -13.13 4.93 -3.42
C TYR A 34 -13.11 6.34 -4.00
N ALA A 35 -13.31 7.35 -3.16
CA ALA A 35 -13.49 8.73 -3.58
C ALA A 35 -13.23 9.69 -2.42
N ALA A 36 -12.86 10.93 -2.73
CA ALA A 36 -12.86 12.02 -1.76
C ALA A 36 -13.97 13.02 -2.11
N ARG A 37 -14.55 13.65 -1.09
CA ARG A 37 -15.58 14.69 -1.23
C ARG A 37 -15.18 15.92 -0.46
N ASP A 38 -15.69 17.06 -0.92
CA ASP A 38 -15.44 18.39 -0.32
C ASP A 38 -13.96 18.79 -0.31
N ILE A 39 -13.15 18.11 -1.11
CA ILE A 39 -11.75 18.45 -1.30
C ILE A 39 -11.66 19.80 -2.01
N ASP A 40 -10.87 20.72 -1.45
CA ASP A 40 -10.73 22.07 -1.98
C ASP A 40 -12.06 22.78 -2.24
N ARG A 41 -12.95 22.84 -1.24
CA ARG A 41 -14.09 23.79 -1.24
C ARG A 41 -13.57 25.24 -1.30
N GLN A 42 -13.11 25.68 -2.45
CA GLN A 42 -12.78 27.07 -2.72
C GLN A 42 -14.10 27.84 -2.76
N ARG A 43 -14.33 28.64 -1.72
CA ARG A 43 -15.36 29.67 -1.73
C ARG A 43 -14.88 30.78 -2.68
N GLY A 44 -15.26 30.73 -3.95
CA GLY A 44 -14.91 31.76 -4.92
C GLY A 44 -15.30 31.40 -6.36
N PRO A 45 -15.23 32.35 -7.31
CA PRO A 45 -15.65 32.17 -8.70
C PRO A 45 -14.74 31.24 -9.52
N PHE A 46 -13.57 30.85 -9.00
CA PHE A 46 -12.58 30.02 -9.71
C PHE A 46 -12.81 28.50 -9.54
N LYS A 47 -14.06 28.05 -9.63
CA LYS A 47 -14.48 26.67 -9.28
C LYS A 47 -13.94 25.54 -10.18
N ASN A 48 -13.26 25.84 -11.29
CA ASN A 48 -12.95 24.85 -12.32
C ASN A 48 -11.46 24.87 -12.74
N ARG A 49 -10.53 24.66 -11.81
CA ARG A 49 -9.15 24.32 -12.20
C ARG A 49 -9.00 22.82 -12.24
N SER A 50 -8.72 22.29 -13.43
CA SER A 50 -8.24 20.92 -13.64
C SER A 50 -7.08 20.62 -12.69
N ALA A 51 -7.36 19.80 -11.67
CA ALA A 51 -6.40 19.34 -10.70
C ALA A 51 -6.39 17.81 -10.70
N TRP A 52 -5.18 17.27 -10.57
CA TRP A 52 -4.91 15.86 -10.47
C TRP A 52 -4.74 15.49 -9.00
N TYR A 53 -5.36 14.40 -8.58
CA TYR A 53 -5.31 13.93 -7.21
C TYR A 53 -4.81 12.51 -7.11
N GLN A 54 -4.04 12.25 -6.06
CA GLN A 54 -3.48 10.95 -5.74
C GLN A 54 -3.66 10.68 -4.26
N VAL A 55 -3.86 9.42 -3.88
CA VAL A 55 -3.77 9.00 -2.48
C VAL A 55 -2.46 8.25 -2.28
N CYS A 56 -1.68 8.69 -1.29
CA CYS A 56 -0.48 8.02 -0.83
C CYS A 56 -0.75 7.39 0.53
N VAL A 57 -0.30 6.16 0.71
CA VAL A 57 -0.50 5.37 1.93
C VAL A 57 0.87 4.90 2.40
N THR A 58 1.23 5.25 3.63
CA THR A 58 2.46 4.80 4.28
C THR A 58 2.13 3.96 5.50
N GLU A 59 2.68 2.75 5.56
CA GLU A 59 2.55 1.82 6.69
C GLU A 59 3.65 2.10 7.74
N SER A 60 3.33 2.06 9.03
CA SER A 60 4.21 2.57 10.08
C SER A 60 5.44 1.71 10.42
N MET A 61 5.35 0.39 10.30
CA MET A 61 6.41 -0.55 10.69
C MET A 61 7.56 -0.51 9.69
N ASP A 62 7.26 -0.75 8.41
CA ASP A 62 8.27 -0.90 7.36
C ASP A 62 8.43 0.38 6.52
N GLN A 63 7.65 1.43 6.81
CA GLN A 63 7.61 2.67 6.03
C GLN A 63 7.32 2.44 4.54
N ARG A 64 6.67 1.31 4.21
CA ARG A 64 6.29 0.97 2.84
C ARG A 64 5.24 1.96 2.35
N GLN A 65 5.48 2.51 1.17
CA GLN A 65 4.61 3.50 0.55
C GLN A 65 3.90 2.91 -0.67
N PHE A 66 2.61 3.19 -0.76
CA PHE A 66 1.75 2.83 -1.86
C PHE A 66 1.05 4.08 -2.37
N SER A 67 0.71 4.09 -3.65
CA SER A 67 -0.04 5.21 -4.22
C SER A 67 -1.07 4.72 -5.22
N THR A 68 -2.20 5.41 -5.26
CA THR A 68 -3.19 5.21 -6.32
C THR A 68 -2.70 5.84 -7.63
N LYS A 69 -3.39 5.59 -8.74
CA LYS A 69 -3.22 6.41 -9.94
C LYS A 69 -3.66 7.85 -9.66
N GLU A 70 -3.14 8.76 -10.47
CA GLU A 70 -3.58 10.14 -10.49
C GLU A 70 -4.91 10.25 -11.23
N VAL A 71 -5.88 10.95 -10.64
CA VAL A 71 -7.21 11.16 -11.25
C VAL A 71 -7.50 12.65 -11.35
N GLN A 72 -7.98 13.08 -12.51
CA GLN A 72 -8.36 14.47 -12.76
C GLN A 72 -9.81 14.72 -12.34
N THR A 73 -10.07 15.89 -11.75
CA THR A 73 -11.43 16.34 -11.39
C THR A 73 -11.93 17.37 -12.39
N GLU A 74 -12.53 16.91 -13.47
CA GLU A 74 -13.16 17.78 -14.47
C GLU A 74 -14.58 18.19 -13.99
N GLY A 75 -14.67 19.21 -13.14
CA GLY A 75 -15.96 19.75 -12.67
C GLY A 75 -16.76 18.84 -11.73
N LYS A 76 -16.15 17.76 -11.23
CA LYS A 76 -16.75 16.84 -10.25
C LYS A 76 -16.56 17.36 -8.82
N VAL A 77 -17.45 16.93 -7.91
CA VAL A 77 -17.43 17.27 -6.47
C VAL A 77 -16.23 16.66 -5.71
N GLY A 78 -15.40 15.87 -6.42
CA GLY A 78 -14.13 15.35 -5.92
C GLY A 78 -13.58 14.20 -6.77
N PRO A 79 -12.36 13.72 -6.47
CA PRO A 79 -11.70 12.62 -7.15
C PRO A 79 -12.34 11.26 -6.82
N VAL A 80 -12.31 10.34 -7.79
CA VAL A 80 -12.78 8.95 -7.66
C VAL A 80 -11.70 8.02 -8.19
N TRP A 81 -11.19 7.14 -7.33
CA TRP A 81 -10.11 6.19 -7.67
C TRP A 81 -10.63 4.78 -7.90
N LYS A 82 -11.39 4.22 -6.93
CA LYS A 82 -11.82 2.81 -6.92
C LYS A 82 -10.64 1.84 -7.07
N GLU A 83 -9.58 2.10 -6.31
CA GLU A 83 -8.36 1.30 -6.34
C GLU A 83 -8.13 0.59 -5.00
N ALA A 84 -7.54 -0.60 -5.06
CA ALA A 84 -7.18 -1.37 -3.89
C ALA A 84 -5.65 -1.37 -3.73
N VAL A 85 -5.21 -1.13 -2.49
CA VAL A 85 -3.82 -1.30 -2.07
C VAL A 85 -3.75 -2.56 -1.20
N HIS A 86 -2.75 -3.39 -1.43
CA HIS A 86 -2.50 -4.62 -0.67
C HIS A 86 -1.20 -4.47 0.11
N ILE A 87 -1.29 -4.65 1.43
CA ILE A 87 -0.18 -4.55 2.36
C ILE A 87 -0.02 -5.90 3.03
N GLU A 88 1.11 -6.57 2.77
CA GLU A 88 1.44 -7.83 3.43
C GLU A 88 2.05 -7.57 4.81
N LEU A 89 1.54 -8.25 5.82
CA LEU A 89 2.02 -8.21 7.20
C LEU A 89 2.48 -9.63 7.56
N GLU A 90 3.70 -9.77 8.08
CA GLU A 90 4.24 -11.08 8.49
C GLU A 90 3.50 -11.63 9.72
N GLU A 91 3.01 -10.73 10.59
CA GLU A 91 2.30 -11.08 11.82
C GLU A 91 0.98 -10.34 11.94
N LEU A 92 0.06 -10.90 12.73
CA LEU A 92 -1.22 -10.25 13.03
C LEU A 92 -0.95 -9.09 14.00
N PRO A 93 -1.49 -7.89 13.78
CA PRO A 93 -1.39 -6.80 14.75
C PRO A 93 -2.03 -7.23 16.08
N THR A 94 -1.23 -7.33 17.14
CA THR A 94 -1.67 -7.89 18.44
C THR A 94 -2.13 -6.83 19.44
N GLY A 95 -2.32 -5.58 19.03
CA GLY A 95 -2.71 -4.47 19.91
C GLY A 95 -1.62 -4.01 20.90
N LYS A 96 -0.56 -4.81 21.11
CA LYS A 96 0.64 -4.43 21.86
C LYS A 96 1.56 -3.52 21.04
N GLU A 97 1.66 -3.78 19.74
CA GLU A 97 2.31 -2.93 18.75
C GLU A 97 1.23 -2.41 17.82
N GLU A 98 0.99 -1.10 17.89
CA GLU A 98 -0.05 -0.47 17.10
C GLU A 98 0.52 -0.07 15.74
N ILE A 99 0.11 -0.82 14.71
CA ILE A 99 0.44 -0.52 13.32
C ILE A 99 -0.55 0.53 12.81
N TRP A 100 -0.02 1.57 12.14
CA TRP A 100 -0.80 2.68 11.62
C TRP A 100 -0.63 2.81 10.11
N LEU A 101 -1.71 3.17 9.42
CA LEU A 101 -1.63 3.72 8.07
C LEU A 101 -1.72 5.24 8.12
N PHE A 102 -0.72 5.89 7.53
CA PHE A 102 -0.71 7.31 7.25
C PHE A 102 -1.17 7.51 5.82
N ILE A 103 -2.33 8.15 5.64
CA ILE A 103 -2.92 8.37 4.34
C ILE A 103 -2.87 9.86 4.04
N GLU A 104 -2.25 10.23 2.93
CA GLU A 104 -2.18 11.60 2.43
C GLU A 104 -2.90 11.69 1.08
N VAL A 105 -3.71 12.74 0.91
CA VAL A 105 -4.27 13.09 -0.40
C VAL A 105 -3.43 14.22 -0.97
N LEU A 106 -2.85 13.97 -2.12
CA LEU A 106 -2.00 14.89 -2.86
C LEU A 106 -2.80 15.54 -3.98
N ARG A 107 -2.49 16.81 -4.27
CA ARG A 107 -3.01 17.56 -5.41
C ARG A 107 -1.86 18.10 -6.24
N ARG A 108 -1.84 17.77 -7.52
CA ARG A 108 -1.00 18.44 -8.53
C ARG A 108 -1.86 19.40 -9.35
N ARG A 109 -1.46 20.67 -9.42
CA ARG A 109 -2.10 21.62 -10.34
C ARG A 109 -1.62 21.32 -11.76
N SER A 110 -2.54 21.29 -12.73
CA SER A 110 -2.13 21.32 -14.13
C SER A 110 -1.35 22.62 -14.36
N SER A 111 -0.08 22.51 -14.70
CA SER A 111 0.73 23.64 -15.14
C SER A 111 0.18 24.10 -16.48
N SER A 112 -0.78 25.03 -16.47
CA SER A 112 -1.03 25.83 -17.64
C SER A 112 0.22 26.66 -17.87
N SER A 113 1.02 26.28 -18.85
CA SER A 113 1.97 27.16 -19.53
C SER A 113 1.21 28.42 -19.98
N GLY A 114 1.34 29.50 -19.22
CA GLY A 114 0.79 30.81 -19.51
C GLY A 114 1.61 31.83 -18.74
N GLY A 115 2.56 32.45 -19.45
CA GLY A 115 3.61 33.28 -18.88
C GLY A 115 3.21 34.73 -18.57
N GLY A 116 4.25 35.50 -18.22
CA GLY A 116 4.24 36.95 -18.07
C GLY A 116 4.13 37.42 -16.63
N GLY A 117 5.27 37.81 -16.03
CA GLY A 117 5.28 38.45 -14.71
C GLY A 117 6.65 38.39 -14.04
N ASP A 118 7.54 39.28 -14.49
CA ASP A 118 8.75 39.79 -13.87
C ASP A 118 9.54 38.90 -12.89
N GLY A 119 10.75 38.58 -13.34
CA GLY A 119 11.81 38.09 -12.48
C GLY A 119 12.05 39.04 -11.33
N ARG A 120 11.76 38.57 -10.11
CA ARG A 120 12.59 38.69 -8.91
C ARG A 120 11.97 37.80 -7.81
N ASN A 121 12.76 36.83 -7.38
CA ASN A 121 12.60 36.05 -6.14
C ASN A 121 11.41 35.08 -6.04
N ALA A 122 11.63 33.84 -6.47
CA ALA A 122 11.13 32.66 -5.74
C ALA A 122 11.97 31.42 -6.12
N SER A 123 13.16 31.32 -5.51
CA SER A 123 13.86 30.03 -5.38
C SER A 123 13.08 29.14 -4.41
N SER A 124 12.00 28.52 -4.89
CA SER A 124 11.44 27.33 -4.29
C SER A 124 10.98 26.41 -5.42
N SER A 125 11.75 25.36 -5.68
CA SER A 125 11.47 24.28 -6.64
C SER A 125 10.31 23.40 -6.18
N SER A 126 9.15 24.00 -5.84
CA SER A 126 7.97 23.23 -5.47
C SER A 126 7.47 22.50 -6.71
N THR A 127 7.42 21.17 -6.66
CA THR A 127 6.98 20.26 -7.73
C THR A 127 5.49 20.42 -8.12
N GLY A 128 4.83 21.50 -7.70
CA GLY A 128 3.40 21.75 -7.95
C GLY A 128 2.46 20.81 -7.19
N VAL A 129 3.00 19.91 -6.36
CA VAL A 129 2.26 18.94 -5.55
C VAL A 129 2.03 19.50 -4.15
N ASN A 130 0.78 19.46 -3.67
CA ASN A 130 0.39 19.92 -2.34
C ASN A 130 -0.38 18.82 -1.62
N VAL A 131 -0.11 18.63 -0.33
CA VAL A 131 -0.97 17.81 0.54
C VAL A 131 -2.25 18.58 0.83
N VAL A 132 -3.40 18.02 0.47
CA VAL A 132 -4.73 18.64 0.67
C VAL A 132 -5.52 17.99 1.81
N GLY A 133 -5.06 16.85 2.31
CA GLY A 133 -5.67 16.19 3.45
C GLY A 133 -4.83 15.03 3.95
N ARG A 134 -4.90 14.77 5.26
CA ARG A 134 -4.23 13.66 5.94
C ARG A 134 -5.21 12.93 6.83
N VAL A 135 -5.05 11.61 6.94
CA VAL A 135 -5.69 10.82 7.99
C VAL A 135 -4.74 9.73 8.48
N LYS A 136 -4.77 9.47 9.78
CA LYS A 136 -4.06 8.38 10.43
C LYS A 136 -5.09 7.38 10.93
N ILE A 137 -4.99 6.12 10.52
CA ILE A 137 -5.92 5.06 10.94
C ILE A 137 -5.16 3.85 11.49
N PRO A 138 -5.65 3.19 12.54
CA PRO A 138 -5.02 1.99 13.06
C PRO A 138 -5.31 0.82 12.10
N VAL A 139 -4.33 -0.06 11.92
CA VAL A 139 -4.56 -1.35 11.26
C VAL A 139 -5.43 -2.21 12.18
N PRO A 140 -6.49 -2.85 11.68
CA PRO A 140 -7.33 -3.66 12.53
C PRO A 140 -6.61 -4.89 13.10
N THR A 141 -7.02 -5.32 14.29
CA THR A 141 -6.43 -6.48 15.00
C THR A 141 -7.20 -7.78 14.78
N GLN A 142 -8.40 -7.70 14.20
CA GLN A 142 -9.25 -8.87 13.92
C GLN A 142 -9.33 -9.14 12.41
N LEU A 143 -9.43 -10.41 12.02
CA LEU A 143 -9.68 -10.76 10.63
C LEU A 143 -11.13 -10.38 10.26
N GLY A 144 -11.31 -9.86 9.05
CA GLY A 144 -12.65 -9.51 8.56
C GLY A 144 -12.69 -8.30 7.66
N ASP A 145 -13.91 -7.93 7.32
CA ASP A 145 -14.25 -6.74 6.56
C ASP A 145 -14.81 -5.67 7.49
N TYR A 146 -14.23 -4.47 7.41
CA TYR A 146 -14.57 -3.34 8.27
C TYR A 146 -15.56 -2.36 7.62
N GLY A 147 -16.04 -2.71 6.42
CA GLY A 147 -17.00 -1.94 5.65
C GLY A 147 -16.44 -0.64 5.10
N THR A 148 -17.24 0.05 4.29
CA THR A 148 -16.90 1.38 3.78
C THR A 148 -17.16 2.43 4.85
N ARG A 149 -16.15 3.26 5.14
CA ARG A 149 -16.24 4.38 6.08
C ARG A 149 -15.74 5.67 5.44
N ALA A 150 -16.38 6.77 5.82
CA ALA A 150 -15.90 8.11 5.49
C ALA A 150 -14.93 8.57 6.58
N GLN A 151 -13.69 8.84 6.18
CA GLN A 151 -12.63 9.32 7.06
C GLN A 151 -12.43 10.81 6.90
N GLN A 152 -12.37 11.53 8.03
CA GLN A 152 -12.10 12.96 8.03
C GLN A 152 -10.64 13.22 7.66
N LEU A 153 -10.46 14.02 6.62
CA LEU A 153 -9.16 14.49 6.20
C LEU A 153 -8.87 15.83 6.88
N VAL A 154 -7.74 15.85 7.59
CA VAL A 154 -7.25 17.03 8.30
C VAL A 154 -6.15 17.70 7.48
N ARG A 155 -6.21 19.03 7.42
CA ARG A 155 -5.13 19.87 6.89
C ARG A 155 -4.53 20.67 8.02
N MET A 156 -3.20 20.76 8.04
CA MET A 156 -2.49 21.71 8.89
C MET A 156 -2.50 23.08 8.21
N ALA A 157 -3.04 24.09 8.88
CA ALA A 157 -3.03 25.48 8.42
C ALA A 157 -2.44 26.36 9.53
N GLY A 158 -1.14 26.63 9.46
CA GLY A 158 -0.41 27.16 10.62
C GLY A 158 -0.42 26.14 11.75
N ASP A 159 -0.78 26.59 12.95
CA ASP A 159 -0.88 25.73 14.15
C ASP A 159 -2.26 25.05 14.29
N GLU A 160 -3.23 25.40 13.43
CA GLU A 160 -4.59 24.88 13.52
C GLU A 160 -4.80 23.64 12.64
N LYS A 161 -5.55 22.67 13.19
CA LYS A 161 -6.08 21.51 12.47
C LYS A 161 -7.46 21.84 11.94
N LYS A 162 -7.62 21.80 10.61
CA LYS A 162 -8.92 22.00 9.97
C LYS A 162 -9.37 20.74 9.25
N VAL A 163 -10.58 20.28 9.55
CA VAL A 163 -11.25 19.22 8.79
C VAL A 163 -11.90 19.87 7.57
N GLU A 164 -11.44 19.51 6.37
CA GLU A 164 -11.93 20.14 5.14
C GLU A 164 -12.61 19.15 4.20
N SER A 165 -12.34 17.85 4.32
CA SER A 165 -12.81 16.85 3.35
C SER A 165 -13.00 15.46 3.96
N LEU A 166 -13.68 14.60 3.20
CA LEU A 166 -13.94 13.21 3.57
C LEU A 166 -13.33 12.27 2.53
N LEU A 167 -12.63 11.24 2.97
CA LEU A 167 -12.15 10.13 2.15
C LEU A 167 -12.99 8.88 2.41
N ASN A 168 -13.65 8.37 1.38
CA ASN A 168 -14.38 7.11 1.45
C ASN A 168 -13.45 5.95 1.15
N MET A 169 -13.32 5.02 2.08
CA MET A 169 -12.44 3.87 1.97
C MET A 169 -12.99 2.65 2.72
N ARG A 170 -12.51 1.46 2.37
CA ARG A 170 -12.84 0.20 3.07
C ARG A 170 -11.55 -0.54 3.42
N LEU A 171 -11.55 -1.16 4.59
CA LEU A 171 -10.45 -2.01 5.06
C LEU A 171 -10.92 -3.45 5.16
N LYS A 172 -10.08 -4.37 4.74
CA LYS A 172 -10.28 -5.81 4.94
C LYS A 172 -8.96 -6.44 5.34
N LEU A 173 -8.97 -7.24 6.41
CA LEU A 173 -7.80 -8.00 6.86
C LEU A 173 -8.07 -9.49 6.69
N THR A 174 -7.21 -10.17 5.94
CA THR A 174 -7.31 -11.61 5.67
C THR A 174 -6.03 -12.33 6.03
N MET A 175 -6.14 -13.57 6.48
CA MET A 175 -4.99 -14.47 6.61
C MET A 175 -4.83 -15.26 5.31
N ASN A 176 -3.61 -15.33 4.83
CA ASN A 176 -3.19 -16.17 3.73
C ASN A 176 -2.10 -17.14 4.19
N THR A 177 -1.81 -18.13 3.35
CA THR A 177 -0.75 -19.11 3.60
C THR A 177 0.17 -19.18 2.39
N ARG A 178 1.48 -19.18 2.63
CA ARG A 178 2.50 -19.48 1.63
C ARG A 178 3.36 -20.66 2.06
N PHE A 179 3.85 -21.43 1.10
CA PHE A 179 4.84 -22.49 1.32
C PHE A 179 6.23 -21.92 1.01
N MET A 180 7.19 -22.18 1.87
CA MET A 180 8.57 -21.72 1.69
C MET A 180 9.54 -22.89 1.82
N VAL A 181 10.60 -22.90 1.01
CA VAL A 181 11.64 -23.94 1.05
C VAL A 181 12.57 -23.73 2.24
N ASN A 182 12.73 -24.76 3.07
CA ASN A 182 13.67 -24.73 4.19
C ASN A 182 15.11 -25.02 3.73
N LYS A 183 15.89 -23.98 3.41
CA LYS A 183 17.28 -24.12 2.93
C LYS A 183 18.31 -24.53 4.00
N LYS A 184 17.92 -24.83 5.25
CA LYS A 184 18.86 -25.04 6.39
C LYS A 184 19.48 -26.44 6.52
N LYS A 185 19.18 -27.42 5.65
CA LYS A 185 19.74 -28.79 5.74
C LYS A 185 20.90 -29.09 4.77
N ARG A 186 21.70 -28.11 4.36
CA ARG A 186 22.99 -28.38 3.69
C ARG A 186 24.06 -28.72 4.73
N LYS A 187 24.00 -29.91 5.33
CA LYS A 187 25.15 -30.44 6.10
C LYS A 187 26.00 -31.24 5.14
N LEU A 188 27.11 -30.63 4.73
CA LEU A 188 28.20 -31.25 3.97
C LEU A 188 28.67 -32.49 4.75
N ILE A 189 28.36 -33.69 4.27
CA ILE A 189 29.09 -34.90 4.68
C ILE A 189 30.20 -35.05 3.66
N LEU A 190 31.36 -34.45 3.95
CA LEU A 190 32.61 -34.93 3.38
C LEU A 190 32.87 -36.28 4.04
N MET A 191 32.74 -37.36 3.27
CA MET A 191 33.30 -38.66 3.64
C MET A 191 34.78 -38.65 3.25
N ASP A 192 35.64 -39.02 4.20
CA ASP A 192 37.08 -39.22 4.02
C ASP A 192 37.40 -40.33 2.99
#